data_AF-A0A0Q7RY32-F1
#
_entry.id   AF-A0A0Q7RY32-F1
#
_cell.length_a   1.000
_cell.length_b   1.000
_cell.length_c   1.000
_cell.angle_alpha   90.00
_cell.angle_beta   90.00
_cell.angle_gamma   90.00
#
_symmetry.space_group_name_H-M   'P 1'
#
loop_
_entity.id
_entity.type
_entity.pdbx_description
1 polymer ?
#
loop_
_entity_poly.entity_id
_entity_poly.type
_entity_poly.pdbx_seq_one_letter_code
_entity_poly.pdbx_strand_id
1 'polypeptide(L)'
;MITLNGLWIVGLGLYFIFVRPALLPEDVRYIGLEPAAIRAQLPGLERWLGHVFIVMGGFMAGAGVLTLHLARSALWERPSTLVTVAVSGALTVALMSAVNFAIDSDFRWVLLLPVGLWAAGLGFASSARQGT
;
A
#
# COMPACT_ATOMS: atom_id res chain seq x y z
N MET A 1 -1.46 23.07 -2.71
CA MET A 1 -0.22 22.25 -2.75
C MET A 1 -0.40 20.87 -2.14
N ILE A 2 -0.93 20.73 -0.91
CA ILE A 2 -1.14 19.43 -0.26
C ILE A 2 -2.04 18.48 -1.09
N THR A 3 -3.12 18.98 -1.67
CA THR A 3 -4.00 18.18 -2.55
C THR A 3 -3.24 17.60 -3.75
N LEU A 4 -2.37 18.39 -4.39
CA LEU A 4 -1.56 17.93 -5.53
C LEU A 4 -0.57 16.86 -5.09
N ASN A 5 0.07 17.04 -3.93
CA ASN A 5 0.96 16.03 -3.35
C ASN A 5 0.21 14.73 -3.05
N GLY A 6 -1.00 14.82 -2.49
CA GLY A 6 -1.85 13.66 -2.22
C GLY A 6 -2.22 12.90 -3.50
N LEU A 7 -2.65 13.62 -4.55
CA LEU A 7 -2.94 13.03 -5.87
C LEU A 7 -1.70 12.38 -6.49
N TRP A 8 -0.55 13.06 -6.40
CA TRP A 8 0.71 12.54 -6.90
C TRP A 8 1.10 11.24 -6.22
N ILE A 9 1.01 11.18 -4.88
CA ILE A 9 1.33 9.99 -4.09
C ILE A 9 0.38 8.83 -4.43
N VAL A 10 -0.93 9.11 -4.60
CA VAL A 10 -1.88 8.09 -5.08
C VAL A 10 -1.48 7.58 -6.46
N GLY A 11 -1.19 8.48 -7.40
CA GLY A 11 -0.74 8.12 -8.75
C GLY A 11 0.53 7.28 -8.75
N LEU A 12 1.52 7.64 -7.92
CA LEU A 12 2.74 6.87 -7.75
C LEU A 12 2.45 5.48 -7.20
N GLY A 13 1.57 5.36 -6.21
CA GLY A 13 1.14 4.07 -5.68
C GLY A 13 0.52 3.17 -6.74
N LEU A 14 -0.39 3.71 -7.55
CA LEU A 14 -1.01 2.99 -8.66
C LEU A 14 0.01 2.59 -9.73
N TYR A 15 0.98 3.46 -10.04
CA TYR A 15 2.08 3.15 -10.94
C TYR A 15 2.89 1.95 -10.43
N PHE A 16 3.23 1.89 -9.14
CA PHE A 16 3.97 0.77 -8.55
C PHE A 16 3.18 -0.54 -8.56
N ILE A 17 1.86 -0.50 -8.38
CA ILE A 17 1.02 -1.71 -8.38
C ILE A 17 0.86 -2.28 -9.80
N PHE A 18 0.58 -1.42 -10.78
CA PHE A 18 0.08 -1.88 -12.08
C PHE A 18 1.07 -1.74 -13.24
N VAL A 19 2.00 -0.79 -13.16
CA VAL A 19 2.78 -0.35 -14.32
C VAL A 19 4.27 -0.59 -14.15
N ARG A 20 4.82 -0.42 -12.93
CA ARG A 20 6.27 -0.52 -12.69
C ARG A 20 6.74 -1.96 -12.95
N PRO A 21 7.69 -2.17 -13.88
CA PRO A 21 8.35 -3.47 -14.06
C PRO A 21 9.12 -3.89 -12.79
N ALA A 22 9.34 -5.19 -12.61
CA ALA A 22 10.09 -5.70 -11.47
C ALA A 22 11.57 -5.26 -11.49
N LEU A 23 12.19 -5.25 -12.66
CA LEU A 23 13.56 -4.79 -12.85
C LEU A 23 13.61 -3.74 -13.94
N LEU A 24 14.04 -2.53 -13.58
CA LEU A 24 14.38 -1.49 -14.55
C LEU A 24 15.82 -1.68 -15.07
N PRO A 25 16.16 -1.17 -16.27
CA PRO A 25 17.54 -1.15 -16.74
C PRO A 25 18.51 -0.48 -15.75
N GLU A 26 18.05 0.55 -15.05
CA GLU A 26 18.76 1.22 -13.97
C GLU A 26 19.05 0.27 -12.80
N ASP A 27 18.05 -0.53 -12.39
CA ASP A 27 18.15 -1.47 -11.28
C ASP A 27 19.22 -2.55 -11.58
N VAL A 28 19.21 -3.09 -12.80
CA VAL A 28 20.19 -4.09 -13.24
C VAL A 28 21.61 -3.52 -13.29
N ARG A 29 21.76 -2.29 -13.83
CA ARG A 29 23.05 -1.59 -13.85
C ARG A 29 23.57 -1.34 -12.43
N TYR A 30 22.70 -1.00 -11.49
CA TYR A 30 23.08 -0.76 -10.10
C TYR A 30 23.49 -2.05 -9.38
N ILE A 31 22.77 -3.16 -9.60
CA ILE A 31 23.10 -4.48 -9.06
C ILE A 31 24.45 -4.99 -9.62
N GLY A 32 24.80 -4.59 -10.85
CA GLY A 32 26.10 -4.91 -11.46
C GLY A 32 26.20 -6.34 -11.98
N LEU A 33 25.07 -7.02 -12.20
CA LEU A 33 25.00 -8.36 -12.78
C LEU A 33 24.42 -8.32 -14.18
N GLU A 34 24.89 -9.21 -15.05
CA GLU A 34 24.27 -9.44 -16.34
C GLU A 34 22.81 -9.92 -16.17
N PRO A 35 21.83 -9.41 -16.94
CA PRO A 35 20.42 -9.80 -16.81
C PRO A 35 20.19 -11.31 -16.87
N ALA A 36 20.95 -12.01 -17.73
CA ALA A 36 20.88 -13.45 -17.87
C ALA A 36 21.34 -14.19 -16.58
N ALA A 37 22.35 -13.65 -15.90
CA ALA A 37 22.85 -14.20 -14.65
C ALA A 37 21.82 -14.05 -13.51
N ILE A 38 21.13 -12.90 -13.43
CA ILE A 38 20.07 -12.68 -12.44
C ILE A 38 18.96 -13.73 -12.61
N ARG A 39 18.49 -13.95 -13.84
CA ARG A 39 17.41 -14.93 -14.11
C ARG A 39 17.83 -16.37 -13.87
N ALA A 40 19.08 -16.70 -14.14
CA ALA A 40 19.62 -18.05 -13.91
C ALA A 40 19.82 -18.35 -12.42
N GLN A 41 20.32 -17.38 -11.65
CA GLN A 41 20.68 -17.58 -10.23
C GLN A 41 19.51 -17.32 -9.28
N LEU A 42 18.59 -16.43 -9.65
CA LEU A 42 17.50 -15.96 -8.79
C LEU A 42 16.15 -16.00 -9.54
N PRO A 43 15.68 -17.19 -9.96
CA PRO A 43 14.49 -17.31 -10.84
C PRO A 43 13.20 -16.76 -10.21
N GLY A 44 13.13 -16.66 -8.88
CA GLY A 44 11.98 -16.10 -8.16
C GLY A 44 12.03 -14.59 -7.92
N LEU A 45 13.16 -13.92 -8.21
CA LEU A 45 13.38 -12.53 -7.79
C LEU A 45 12.40 -11.55 -8.41
N GLU A 46 12.19 -11.61 -9.74
CA GLU A 46 11.28 -10.68 -10.42
C GLU A 46 9.85 -10.80 -9.88
N ARG A 47 9.40 -12.04 -9.58
CA ARG A 47 8.07 -12.28 -9.00
C ARG A 47 7.98 -11.74 -7.58
N TRP A 48 9.00 -12.00 -6.76
CA TRP A 48 9.06 -11.47 -5.39
C TRP A 48 9.08 -9.93 -5.38
N LEU A 49 9.87 -9.30 -6.26
CA LEU A 49 9.90 -7.85 -6.41
C LEU A 49 8.54 -7.29 -6.85
N GLY A 50 7.82 -7.99 -7.74
CA GLY A 50 6.44 -7.63 -8.08
C GLY A 50 5.54 -7.53 -6.84
N HIS A 51 5.62 -8.52 -5.93
CA HIS A 51 4.90 -8.48 -4.66
C HIS A 51 5.35 -7.31 -3.76
N VAL A 52 6.65 -7.02 -3.69
CA VAL A 52 7.19 -5.87 -2.93
C VAL A 52 6.64 -4.55 -3.48
N PHE A 53 6.60 -4.37 -4.80
CA PHE A 53 6.08 -3.15 -5.41
C PHE A 53 4.57 -3.00 -5.24
N ILE A 54 3.81 -4.09 -5.25
CA ILE A 54 2.38 -4.06 -4.92
C ILE A 54 2.17 -3.54 -3.48
N VAL A 55 2.91 -4.07 -2.51
CA VAL A 55 2.82 -3.62 -1.12
C VAL A 55 3.24 -2.16 -0.97
N MET A 56 4.38 -1.78 -1.54
CA MET A 56 4.86 -0.40 -1.49
C MET A 56 3.89 0.56 -2.16
N GLY A 57 3.34 0.19 -3.31
CA GLY A 57 2.37 0.98 -4.04
C GLY A 57 1.06 1.14 -3.28
N GLY A 58 0.59 0.09 -2.60
CA GLY A 58 -0.54 0.18 -1.69
C GLY A 58 -0.28 1.12 -0.52
N PHE A 59 0.91 1.04 0.09
CA PHE A 59 1.29 1.95 1.17
C PHE A 59 1.32 3.42 0.71
N MET A 60 1.92 3.69 -0.45
CA MET A 60 1.90 5.02 -1.07
C MET A 60 0.46 5.47 -1.31
N ALA A 61 -0.36 4.67 -1.98
CA ALA A 61 -1.75 5.03 -2.28
C ALA A 61 -2.56 5.30 -1.00
N GLY A 62 -2.41 4.47 0.04
CA GLY A 62 -3.05 4.67 1.34
C GLY A 62 -2.62 5.95 2.05
N ALA A 63 -1.32 6.31 1.99
CA ALA A 63 -0.80 7.56 2.51
C ALA A 63 -1.30 8.77 1.71
N GLY A 64 -1.40 8.65 0.37
CA GLY A 64 -1.97 9.67 -0.51
C GLY A 64 -3.45 9.93 -0.20
N VAL A 65 -4.24 8.87 0.03
CA VAL A 65 -5.65 8.97 0.46
C VAL A 65 -5.78 9.72 1.78
N LEU A 66 -4.94 9.42 2.78
CA LEU A 66 -4.94 10.16 4.05
C LEU A 66 -4.50 11.62 3.87
N THR A 67 -3.52 11.88 3.00
CA THR A 67 -3.05 13.24 2.68
C THR A 67 -4.16 14.07 2.02
N LEU A 68 -4.93 13.47 1.12
CA LEU A 68 -6.09 14.10 0.49
C LEU A 68 -7.20 14.37 1.50
N HIS A 69 -7.42 13.45 2.44
CA HIS A 69 -8.36 13.67 3.53
C HIS A 69 -7.95 14.84 4.41
N LEU A 70 -6.67 14.91 4.81
CA LEU A 70 -6.12 16.01 5.60
C LEU A 70 -6.27 17.35 4.88
N ALA A 71 -5.94 17.40 3.58
CA ALA A 71 -6.12 18.60 2.77
C ALA A 71 -7.59 19.04 2.73
N ARG A 72 -8.52 18.09 2.60
CA ARG A 72 -9.95 18.35 2.52
C ARG A 72 -10.55 18.76 3.87
N SER A 73 -10.12 18.14 4.97
CA SER A 73 -10.58 18.46 6.32
C SER A 73 -10.08 19.84 6.79
N ALA A 74 -8.94 20.30 6.28
CA ALA A 74 -8.43 21.64 6.56
C ALA A 74 -9.15 22.75 5.77
N LEU A 75 -9.83 22.40 4.67
CA LEU A 75 -10.46 23.36 3.75
C LEU A 75 -12.00 23.37 3.83
N TRP A 76 -12.65 22.28 4.24
CA TRP A 76 -14.10 22.11 4.28
C TRP A 76 -14.59 21.43 5.56
N GLU A 77 -15.86 21.64 5.92
CA GLU A 77 -16.49 20.89 7.00
C GLU A 77 -16.78 19.43 6.59
N ARG A 78 -16.11 18.53 7.32
CA ARG A 78 -16.41 17.09 7.55
C ARG A 78 -16.51 16.16 6.31
N PRO A 79 -15.41 15.92 5.57
CA PRO A 79 -15.33 14.76 4.69
C PRO A 79 -15.53 13.43 5.45
N SER A 80 -15.98 12.38 4.76
CA SER A 80 -16.24 11.07 5.38
C SER A 80 -14.95 10.38 5.85
N THR A 81 -14.56 10.63 7.10
CA THR A 81 -13.35 10.07 7.74
C THR A 81 -13.37 8.55 7.79
N LEU A 82 -14.52 7.94 8.04
CA LEU A 82 -14.61 6.48 8.17
C LEU A 82 -14.24 5.76 6.86
N VAL A 83 -14.74 6.25 5.73
CA VAL A 83 -14.42 5.66 4.41
C VAL A 83 -12.95 5.87 4.07
N THR A 84 -12.40 7.05 4.34
CA THR A 84 -10.97 7.31 4.12
C THR A 84 -10.09 6.36 4.94
N VAL A 85 -10.38 6.21 6.24
CA VAL A 85 -9.61 5.33 7.13
C VAL A 85 -9.76 3.87 6.69
N ALA A 86 -10.96 3.44 6.26
CA ALA A 86 -11.18 2.09 5.74
C ALA A 86 -10.35 1.83 4.46
N VAL A 87 -10.40 2.74 3.49
CA VAL A 87 -9.63 2.63 2.25
C VAL A 87 -8.13 2.63 2.52
N SER A 88 -7.65 3.51 3.41
CA SER A 88 -6.23 3.56 3.76
C SER A 88 -5.75 2.27 4.43
N GLY A 89 -6.52 1.72 5.37
CA GLY A 89 -6.20 0.43 6.00
C GLY A 89 -6.20 -0.74 5.01
N ALA A 90 -7.15 -0.75 4.08
CA ALA A 90 -7.22 -1.76 3.03
C ALA A 90 -5.98 -1.72 2.12
N LEU A 91 -5.59 -0.52 1.66
CA LEU A 91 -4.43 -0.33 0.78
C LEU A 91 -3.08 -0.60 1.48
N THR A 92 -3.01 -0.38 2.79
CA THR A 92 -1.76 -0.52 3.56
C THR A 92 -1.65 -1.90 4.21
N VAL A 93 -2.26 -2.07 5.39
CA VAL A 93 -2.07 -3.23 6.26
C VAL A 93 -2.74 -4.49 5.71
N ALA A 94 -3.94 -4.36 5.14
CA ALA A 94 -4.65 -5.53 4.61
C ALA A 94 -3.97 -6.07 3.34
N LEU A 95 -3.56 -5.18 2.41
CA LEU A 95 -2.81 -5.59 1.23
C LEU A 95 -1.47 -6.23 1.60
N MET A 96 -0.72 -5.65 2.54
CA MET A 96 0.53 -6.22 3.06
C MET A 96 0.31 -7.64 3.59
N SER A 97 -0.73 -7.83 4.41
CA SER A 97 -1.08 -9.14 4.93
C SER A 97 -1.45 -10.11 3.80
N ALA A 98 -2.32 -9.70 2.86
CA ALA A 98 -2.75 -10.54 1.74
C ALA A 98 -1.56 -11.00 0.88
N VAL A 99 -0.62 -10.10 0.56
CA VAL A 99 0.59 -10.44 -0.19
C VAL A 99 1.47 -11.41 0.60
N ASN A 100 1.61 -11.22 1.92
CA ASN A 100 2.39 -12.15 2.76
C ASN A 100 1.78 -13.54 2.85
N PHE A 101 0.44 -13.65 2.83
CA PHE A 101 -0.22 -14.94 2.68
C PHE A 101 0.04 -15.55 1.29
N ALA A 102 0.03 -14.74 0.23
CA ALA A 102 0.26 -15.21 -1.14
C ALA A 102 1.68 -15.77 -1.37
N ILE A 103 2.68 -15.26 -0.63
CA ILE A 103 4.06 -15.76 -0.69
C ILE A 103 4.39 -16.80 0.40
N ASP A 104 3.37 -17.30 1.11
CA ASP A 104 3.52 -18.28 2.20
C ASP A 104 4.51 -17.85 3.30
N SER A 105 4.54 -16.55 3.61
CA SER A 105 5.46 -15.98 4.63
C SER A 105 5.23 -16.58 6.01
N ASP A 106 6.30 -16.86 6.76
CA ASP A 106 6.24 -17.31 8.15
C ASP A 106 5.55 -16.28 9.07
N PHE A 107 5.59 -14.99 8.68
CA PHE A 107 5.02 -13.89 9.45
C PHE A 107 3.54 -13.60 9.15
N ARG A 108 2.93 -14.31 8.19
CA ARG A 108 1.58 -14.00 7.68
C ARG A 108 0.53 -13.87 8.77
N TRP A 109 0.60 -14.70 9.82
CA TRP A 109 -0.34 -14.67 10.94
C TRP A 109 -0.15 -13.45 11.85
N VAL A 110 1.09 -13.05 12.10
CA VAL A 110 1.40 -11.86 12.89
C VAL A 110 0.88 -10.60 12.20
N LEU A 111 0.91 -10.57 10.86
CA LEU A 111 0.39 -9.46 10.06
C LEU A 111 -1.13 -9.31 10.09
N LEU A 112 -1.88 -10.30 10.58
CA LEU A 112 -3.32 -10.14 10.83
C LEU A 112 -3.62 -9.28 12.06
N LEU A 113 -2.68 -9.16 13.01
CA LEU A 113 -2.87 -8.33 14.21
C LEU A 113 -3.20 -6.87 13.87
N PRO A 114 -2.38 -6.14 13.08
CA PRO A 114 -2.72 -4.78 12.69
C PRO A 114 -4.00 -4.68 11.85
N VAL A 115 -4.32 -5.69 11.03
CA VAL A 115 -5.58 -5.74 10.27
C VAL A 115 -6.78 -5.82 11.22
N GLY A 116 -6.71 -6.69 12.22
CA GLY A 116 -7.75 -6.85 13.24
C GLY A 116 -7.94 -5.59 14.08
N LEU A 117 -6.84 -4.96 14.51
CA LEU A 117 -6.89 -3.68 15.24
C LEU A 117 -7.55 -2.58 14.40
N TRP A 118 -7.22 -2.51 13.12
CA TRP A 118 -7.80 -1.54 12.21
C TRP A 118 -9.31 -1.77 12.01
N ALA A 119 -9.72 -3.02 11.79
CA ALA A 119 -11.11 -3.40 11.63
C ALA A 119 -11.93 -3.12 12.91
N ALA A 120 -11.38 -3.43 14.08
CA ALA A 120 -12.00 -3.12 15.37
C ALA A 120 -12.20 -1.61 15.54
N GLY A 121 -11.17 -0.80 15.24
CA GLY A 121 -11.25 0.66 15.28
C GLY A 121 -12.34 1.23 14.37
N LEU A 122 -12.47 0.71 13.14
CA LEU A 122 -13.55 1.08 12.23
C LEU A 122 -14.93 0.69 12.77
N GLY A 123 -15.04 -0.50 13.37
CA GLY A 123 -16.25 -0.98 14.04
C GLY A 123 -16.71 0.01 15.12
N PHE A 124 -15.84 0.29 16.09
CA PHE A 124 -16.13 1.25 17.17
C PHE A 124 -16.50 2.65 16.64
N ALA A 125 -15.74 3.17 15.67
CA ALA A 125 -16.01 4.49 15.09
C ALA A 125 -17.35 4.54 14.34
N SER A 126 -17.77 3.44 13.71
CA SER A 126 -19.06 3.37 13.01
C SER A 126 -20.25 3.26 13.96
N SER A 127 -20.10 2.54 15.08
CA SER A 127 -21.14 2.45 16.12
C SER A 127 -21.33 3.79 16.84
N ALA A 128 -20.25 4.52 17.11
CA ALA A 128 -20.31 5.84 17.77
C ALA A 128 -21.08 6.89 16.95
N ARG A 129 -21.12 6.77 15.62
CA ARG A 129 -21.88 7.68 14.73
C ARG A 129 -23.37 7.39 14.64
N GLN A 130 -23.81 6.20 15.04
CA GLN A 130 -25.23 5.81 15.00
C GLN A 130 -25.99 6.18 16.28
N GLY A 131 -25.26 6.49 17.36
CA GLY A 131 -25.82 6.89 18.66
C GLY A 131 -26.00 8.40 18.87
N THR A 132 -25.80 9.22 17.83
CA THR A 132 -26.00 10.69 17.83
C THR A 132 -27.07 11.06 16.82
#